data_AF-A0ABD5LTE8-F1
#
_entry.id   AF-A0ABD5LTE8-F1
#
_cell.length_a   1.000
_cell.length_b   1.000
_cell.length_c   1.000
_cell.angle_alpha   90.00
_cell.angle_beta   90.00
_cell.angle_gamma   90.00
#
_symmetry.space_group_name_H-M   'P 1'
#
loop_
_entity.id
_entity.type
_entity.pdbx_description
1 polymer ?
#
loop_
_entity_poly.entity_id
_entity_poly.type
_entity_poly.pdbx_seq_one_letter_code
_entity_poly.pdbx_strand_id
1 'polypeptide(L)'
;MKDNHSSDEHQQKVDVWEQMLSNYFYNKVLRPDTEKTYRKMVRLFLRYCGVCENALPLPDEVTHEHVLRWRRNELNIQKVRERTWNTKTRHMQSLYNYWIKKGLFHLKKTRSQKHKLNRVKNRKSLYTITTENDLSYSGTISATGKYAAT
;
A
#
# COMPACT_ATOMS: atom_id res chain seq x y z
N MET A 1 -26.58 -13.48 23.63
CA MET A 1 -25.30 -12.88 24.02
C MET A 1 -24.25 -13.27 23.00
N LYS A 2 -24.14 -12.51 21.91
CA LYS A 2 -23.15 -12.74 20.86
C LYS A 2 -22.59 -11.37 20.44
N ASP A 3 -21.30 -11.36 20.16
CA ASP A 3 -20.62 -10.43 19.23
C ASP A 3 -19.89 -9.19 19.74
N ASN A 4 -19.41 -9.13 20.99
CA ASN A 4 -18.42 -8.09 21.38
C ASN A 4 -16.98 -8.44 20.96
N HIS A 5 -16.64 -9.73 20.87
CA HIS A 5 -15.24 -10.17 20.66
C HIS A 5 -14.71 -9.93 19.23
N SER A 6 -15.58 -9.94 18.22
CA SER A 6 -15.18 -9.75 16.83
C SER A 6 -14.82 -8.29 16.52
N SER A 7 -15.53 -7.33 17.13
CA SER A 7 -15.29 -5.90 16.90
C SER A 7 -13.92 -5.46 17.44
N ASP A 8 -13.51 -6.00 18.59
CA ASP A 8 -12.23 -5.68 19.24
C ASP A 8 -11.02 -6.17 18.43
N GLU A 9 -11.11 -7.35 17.80
CA GLU A 9 -10.03 -7.87 16.94
C GLU A 9 -9.83 -7.00 15.69
N HIS A 10 -10.92 -6.57 15.06
CA HIS A 10 -10.85 -5.68 13.90
C HIS A 10 -10.22 -4.33 14.26
N GLN A 11 -10.61 -3.76 15.40
CA GLN A 11 -10.03 -2.51 15.88
C GLN A 11 -8.54 -2.67 16.18
N GLN A 12 -8.14 -3.77 16.84
CA GLN A 12 -6.73 -4.06 17.10
C GLN A 12 -5.90 -4.11 15.81
N LYS A 13 -6.40 -4.73 14.75
CA LYS A 13 -5.69 -4.80 13.46
C LYS A 13 -5.57 -3.42 12.83
N VAL A 14 -6.62 -2.61 12.85
CA VAL A 14 -6.57 -1.22 12.35
C VAL A 14 -5.56 -0.39 13.13
N ASP A 15 -5.46 -0.57 14.44
CA ASP A 15 -4.49 0.15 15.29
C ASP A 15 -3.04 -0.20 14.92
N VAL A 16 -2.75 -1.45 14.52
CA VAL A 16 -1.41 -1.83 14.05
C VAL A 16 -1.04 -1.07 12.77
N TRP A 17 -1.96 -0.92 11.82
CA TRP A 17 -1.75 -0.12 10.61
C TRP A 17 -1.48 1.35 10.92
N GLU A 18 -2.23 1.90 11.86
CA GLU A 18 -2.10 3.29 12.33
C GLU A 18 -0.73 3.53 13.00
N GLN A 19 -0.25 2.57 13.79
CA GLN A 19 1.09 2.61 14.38
C GLN A 19 2.19 2.58 13.31
N MET A 20 2.07 1.72 12.28
CA MET A 20 3.05 1.65 11.19
C MET A 20 3.08 2.93 10.34
N LEU A 21 1.93 3.57 10.13
CA LEU A 21 1.82 4.87 9.47
C LEU A 21 2.44 5.97 10.32
N SER A 22 2.14 6.02 11.61
CA SER A 22 2.71 7.01 12.52
C SER A 22 4.23 6.90 12.59
N ASN A 23 4.78 5.69 12.62
CA ASN A 23 6.23 5.46 12.54
C ASN A 23 6.85 5.95 11.22
N TYR A 24 6.10 5.97 10.11
CA TYR A 24 6.54 6.56 8.86
C TYR A 24 6.57 8.09 8.93
N PHE A 25 5.52 8.69 9.47
CA PHE A 25 5.39 10.15 9.60
C PHE A 25 6.37 10.75 10.62
N TYR A 26 6.64 10.05 11.73
CA TYR A 26 7.66 10.53 12.68
C TYR A 26 9.08 10.49 12.10
N ASN A 27 9.38 9.53 11.21
CA ASN A 27 10.68 9.47 10.55
C ASN A 27 10.77 10.41 9.33
N LYS A 28 9.65 10.77 8.71
CA LYS A 28 9.61 11.66 7.55
C LYS A 28 8.75 12.88 7.83
N VAL A 29 9.37 14.05 7.86
CA VAL A 29 8.63 15.33 7.96
C VAL A 29 7.82 15.53 6.67
N LEU A 30 6.52 15.22 6.72
CA LEU A 30 5.57 15.39 5.63
C LEU A 30 4.60 16.53 5.95
N ARG A 31 4.00 17.12 4.90
CA ARG A 31 2.89 18.06 5.09
C ARG A 31 1.66 17.30 5.62
N PRO A 32 0.84 17.90 6.49
CA PRO A 32 -0.35 17.25 7.04
C PRO A 32 -1.29 16.66 5.97
N ASP A 33 -1.45 17.33 4.83
CA ASP A 33 -2.30 16.82 3.75
C ASP A 33 -1.70 15.61 3.01
N THR A 34 -0.37 15.51 2.99
CA THR A 34 0.31 14.32 2.47
C THR A 34 0.07 13.13 3.40
N GLU A 35 0.15 13.32 4.72
CA GLU A 35 -0.16 12.26 5.70
C GLU A 35 -1.61 11.77 5.55
N LYS A 36 -2.58 12.68 5.42
CA LYS A 36 -3.99 12.33 5.14
C LYS A 36 -4.11 11.48 3.89
N THR A 37 -3.33 11.78 2.85
CA THR A 37 -3.32 11.01 1.60
C THR A 37 -2.83 9.58 1.84
N TYR A 38 -1.71 9.40 2.55
CA TYR A 38 -1.22 8.06 2.92
C TYR A 38 -2.24 7.27 3.76
N ARG A 39 -2.81 7.91 4.79
CA ARG A 39 -3.88 7.32 5.62
C ARG A 39 -5.07 6.88 4.78
N LYS A 40 -5.49 7.72 3.82
CA LYS A 40 -6.58 7.40 2.88
C LYS A 40 -6.26 6.16 2.05
N MET A 41 -5.03 5.99 1.54
CA MET A 41 -4.68 4.82 0.74
C MET A 41 -4.77 3.53 1.55
N VAL A 42 -4.26 3.53 2.79
CA VAL A 42 -4.39 2.39 3.70
C VAL A 42 -5.86 2.10 4.01
N ARG A 43 -6.66 3.12 4.34
CA ARG A 43 -8.10 2.95 4.61
C ARG A 43 -8.86 2.36 3.42
N LEU A 44 -8.53 2.78 2.20
CA LEU A 44 -9.17 2.23 0.99
C LEU A 44 -8.80 0.75 0.80
N PHE A 45 -7.54 0.39 1.01
CA PHE A 45 -7.11 -1.00 0.97
C PHE A 45 -7.79 -1.87 2.04
N LEU A 46 -7.82 -1.41 3.29
CA LEU A 46 -8.46 -2.13 4.40
C LEU A 46 -9.97 -2.27 4.21
N ARG A 47 -10.63 -1.23 3.67
CA ARG A 47 -12.05 -1.31 3.29
C ARG A 47 -12.26 -2.39 2.23
N TYR A 48 -11.38 -2.45 1.22
CA TYR A 48 -11.46 -3.49 0.21
C TYR A 48 -11.32 -4.89 0.84
N CYS A 49 -10.28 -5.14 1.65
CA CYS A 49 -10.11 -6.44 2.28
C CYS A 49 -11.27 -6.80 3.21
N GLY A 50 -11.75 -5.85 4.03
CA GLY A 50 -12.87 -6.06 4.94
C GLY A 50 -14.19 -6.36 4.24
N VAL A 51 -14.48 -5.72 3.10
CA VAL A 51 -15.75 -5.89 2.38
C VAL A 51 -15.71 -7.01 1.34
N CYS A 52 -14.58 -7.19 0.64
CA CYS A 52 -14.47 -8.12 -0.48
C CYS A 52 -13.79 -9.44 -0.12
N GLU A 53 -12.87 -9.43 0.84
CA GLU A 53 -12.16 -10.64 1.28
C GLU A 53 -12.66 -11.14 2.65
N ASN A 54 -13.57 -10.40 3.29
CA ASN A 54 -14.08 -10.65 4.65
C ASN A 54 -12.98 -10.86 5.70
N ALA A 55 -11.82 -10.23 5.47
CA ALA A 55 -10.65 -10.35 6.33
C ALA A 55 -9.88 -9.03 6.34
N LEU A 56 -9.31 -8.70 7.51
CA LEU A 56 -8.41 -7.55 7.66
C LEU A 56 -7.00 -8.10 7.89
N PRO A 57 -6.13 -8.10 6.88
CA PRO A 57 -4.76 -8.58 7.06
C PRO A 57 -3.94 -7.59 7.89
N LEU A 58 -3.03 -8.11 8.71
CA LEU A 58 -1.97 -7.28 9.28
C LEU A 58 -0.98 -6.82 8.18
N PRO A 59 -0.23 -5.74 8.39
CA PRO A 59 0.72 -5.24 7.38
C PRO A 59 1.73 -6.28 6.89
N ASP A 60 2.16 -7.20 7.75
CA ASP A 60 3.08 -8.31 7.46
C ASP A 60 2.41 -9.52 6.77
N GLU A 61 1.08 -9.62 6.84
CA GLU A 61 0.28 -10.66 6.20
C GLU A 61 -0.15 -10.29 4.77
N VAL A 62 0.07 -9.04 4.35
CA VAL A 62 -0.27 -8.60 3.00
C VAL A 62 0.62 -9.29 1.96
N THR A 63 0.00 -10.20 1.20
CA THR A 63 0.62 -10.88 0.07
C THR A 63 0.42 -10.10 -1.24
N HIS A 64 1.18 -10.50 -2.28
CA HIS A 64 1.02 -9.99 -3.64
C HIS A 64 -0.40 -10.24 -4.19
N GLU A 65 -1.02 -11.35 -3.80
CA GLU A 65 -2.35 -11.74 -4.28
C GLU A 65 -3.43 -10.75 -3.83
N HIS A 66 -3.39 -10.27 -2.58
CA HIS A 66 -4.30 -9.24 -2.09
C HIS A 66 -4.23 -7.96 -2.96
N VAL A 67 -3.02 -7.56 -3.38
CA VAL A 67 -2.82 -6.36 -4.22
C VAL A 67 -3.36 -6.56 -5.63
N LEU A 68 -3.16 -7.75 -6.22
CA LEU A 68 -3.72 -8.08 -7.54
C LEU A 68 -5.24 -8.14 -7.53
N ARG A 69 -5.84 -8.75 -6.50
CA ARG A 69 -7.29 -8.77 -6.36
C ARG A 69 -7.86 -7.37 -6.13
N TRP A 70 -7.17 -6.55 -5.32
CA TRP A 70 -7.55 -5.15 -5.15
C TRP A 70 -7.49 -4.37 -6.46
N ARG A 71 -6.42 -4.54 -7.26
CA ARG A 71 -6.30 -3.95 -8.61
C ARG A 71 -7.49 -4.32 -9.48
N ARG A 72 -7.83 -5.61 -9.52
CA ARG A 72 -8.95 -6.13 -10.32
C ARG A 72 -10.28 -5.50 -9.88
N ASN A 73 -10.53 -5.39 -8.58
CA ASN A 73 -11.73 -4.73 -8.06
C ASN A 73 -11.77 -3.24 -8.43
N GLU A 74 -10.67 -2.51 -8.25
CA GLU A 74 -10.60 -1.08 -8.53
C GLU A 74 -10.80 -0.74 -10.01
N LEU A 75 -10.12 -1.45 -10.91
CA LEU A 75 -10.19 -1.16 -12.34
C LEU A 75 -11.46 -1.72 -12.98
N ASN A 76 -11.89 -2.92 -12.62
CA ASN A 76 -12.97 -3.61 -13.34
C ASN A 76 -14.35 -3.39 -12.72
N ILE A 77 -14.43 -3.31 -11.39
CA ILE A 77 -15.70 -3.17 -10.66
C ILE A 77 -15.96 -1.70 -10.36
N GLN A 78 -15.01 -1.03 -9.68
CA GLN A 78 -15.15 0.38 -9.29
C GLN A 78 -14.87 1.35 -10.45
N LYS A 79 -14.41 0.84 -11.60
CA LYS A 79 -14.07 1.63 -12.81
C LYS A 79 -13.13 2.80 -12.53
N VAL A 80 -12.23 2.64 -11.57
CA VAL A 80 -11.23 3.64 -11.24
C VAL A 80 -10.24 3.74 -12.40
N ARG A 81 -9.91 4.98 -12.80
CA ARG A 81 -8.92 5.22 -13.85
C ARG A 81 -7.57 4.68 -13.44
N GLU A 82 -6.84 4.11 -14.39
CA GLU A 82 -5.51 3.53 -14.17
C GLU A 82 -4.52 4.53 -13.53
N ARG A 83 -4.54 5.80 -13.96
CA ARG A 83 -3.73 6.86 -13.33
C ARG A 83 -3.97 7.00 -11.82
N THR A 84 -5.22 6.83 -11.39
CA THR A 84 -5.63 6.93 -9.99
C THR A 84 -5.16 5.69 -9.24
N TRP A 85 -5.32 4.51 -9.82
CA TRP A 85 -4.77 3.26 -9.28
C TRP A 85 -3.26 3.35 -9.07
N ASN A 86 -2.51 3.82 -10.07
CA ASN A 86 -1.06 3.98 -9.99
C ASN A 86 -0.64 4.96 -8.89
N THR A 87 -1.47 5.98 -8.63
CA THR A 87 -1.26 6.89 -7.50
C THR A 87 -1.45 6.16 -6.17
N LYS A 88 -2.51 5.34 -6.03
CA LYS A 88 -2.76 4.52 -4.83
C LYS A 88 -1.58 3.58 -4.56
N THR A 89 -1.14 2.83 -5.58
CA THR A 89 -0.06 1.85 -5.44
C THR A 89 1.26 2.49 -5.12
N ARG A 90 1.61 3.64 -5.72
CA ARG A 90 2.84 4.37 -5.40
C ARG A 90 2.92 4.75 -3.92
N HIS A 91 1.82 5.23 -3.34
CA HIS A 91 1.77 5.55 -1.92
C HIS A 91 1.91 4.30 -1.05
N MET A 92 1.19 3.22 -1.36
CA MET A 92 1.32 1.95 -0.64
C MET A 92 2.74 1.39 -0.73
N GLN A 93 3.33 1.37 -1.93
CA GLN A 93 4.70 0.94 -2.18
C GLN A 93 5.71 1.78 -1.38
N SER A 94 5.52 3.09 -1.28
CA SER A 94 6.39 3.96 -0.49
C SER A 94 6.39 3.62 1.00
N LEU A 95 5.23 3.24 1.54
CA LEU A 95 5.09 2.78 2.93
C LEU A 95 5.81 1.44 3.13
N TYR A 96 5.50 0.46 2.29
CA TYR A 96 6.10 -0.86 2.38
C TYR A 96 7.61 -0.85 2.17
N ASN A 97 8.12 -0.11 1.20
CA ASN A 97 9.57 0.06 0.99
C ASN A 97 10.25 0.61 2.26
N TYR A 98 9.61 1.58 2.93
CA TYR A 98 10.12 2.08 4.21
C TYR A 98 10.08 1.02 5.30
N TRP A 99 8.95 0.32 5.47
CA TRP A 99 8.80 -0.71 6.50
C TRP A 99 9.78 -1.88 6.29
N ILE A 100 10.02 -2.29 5.04
CA ILE A 100 10.99 -3.34 4.69
C ILE A 100 12.39 -2.84 5.04
N LYS A 101 12.75 -1.62 4.63
CA LYS A 101 14.07 -1.03 4.88
C LYS A 101 14.38 -0.91 6.37
N LYS A 102 13.38 -0.61 7.20
CA LYS A 102 13.51 -0.49 8.66
C LYS A 102 13.33 -1.83 9.39
N GLY A 103 13.02 -2.91 8.68
CA GLY A 103 12.81 -4.23 9.28
C GLY A 103 11.59 -4.31 10.21
N LEU A 104 10.57 -3.48 9.97
CA LEU A 104 9.41 -3.32 10.86
C LEU A 104 8.39 -4.48 10.78
N PHE A 105 8.59 -5.42 9.84
CA PHE A 105 7.80 -6.65 9.74
C PHE A 105 8.28 -7.70 10.75
N HIS A 106 8.16 -7.39 12.05
CA HIS A 106 8.30 -8.32 13.18
C HIS A 106 7.57 -7.77 14.44
N LEU A 107 6.47 -7.03 14.27
CA LEU A 107 5.66 -6.53 15.39
C LEU A 107 4.99 -7.64 16.24
N LYS A 108 5.27 -8.91 15.94
CA LYS A 108 4.79 -10.10 16.68
C LYS A 108 5.72 -10.59 17.81
N LYS A 109 6.82 -9.89 18.12
CA LYS A 109 7.71 -10.23 19.24
C LYS A 109 8.27 -8.92 19.81
N THR A 110 7.60 -8.24 20.73
CA THR A 110 7.55 -8.62 22.15
C THR A 110 6.65 -7.65 22.94
N ARG A 111 5.77 -8.17 23.82
CA ARG A 111 5.71 -7.62 25.19
C ARG A 111 6.75 -8.26 26.12
N SER A 112 7.41 -9.34 25.70
CA SER A 112 8.59 -9.85 26.40
C SER A 112 9.43 -10.77 25.52
N GLN A 113 10.75 -10.77 25.76
CA GLN A 113 11.81 -11.67 25.23
C GLN A 113 12.79 -11.10 24.18
N LYS A 114 13.90 -10.59 24.73
CA LYS A 114 15.22 -10.51 24.11
C LYS A 114 15.58 -11.87 23.47
N HIS A 115 15.69 -11.97 22.15
CA HIS A 115 16.54 -12.99 21.51
C HIS A 115 17.01 -12.52 20.12
N LYS A 116 18.29 -12.82 19.84
CA LYS A 116 19.07 -12.44 18.64
C LYS A 116 18.31 -12.76 17.34
N LEU A 117 18.21 -11.76 16.46
CA LEU A 117 17.55 -11.87 15.17
C LEU A 117 18.46 -12.56 14.14
N ASN A 118 18.06 -13.73 13.66
CA ASN A 118 18.67 -14.32 12.46
C ASN A 118 18.21 -13.50 11.25
N ARG A 119 19.16 -12.79 10.61
CA ARG A 119 18.98 -12.12 9.31
C ARG A 119 18.48 -13.14 8.29
N VAL A 120 17.21 -13.09 7.92
CA VAL A 120 16.70 -13.79 6.73
C VAL A 120 17.27 -13.09 5.50
N LYS A 121 18.43 -13.57 5.04
CA LYS A 121 19.01 -13.27 3.74
C LYS A 121 18.20 -14.03 2.69
N ASN A 122 17.11 -13.45 2.19
CA ASN A 122 16.52 -13.66 0.86
C ASN A 122 15.05 -13.23 0.87
N ARG A 123 14.79 -11.95 0.60
CA ARG A 123 13.53 -11.53 -0.01
C ARG A 123 13.91 -10.57 -1.13
N LYS A 124 13.91 -11.09 -2.36
CA LYS A 124 14.01 -10.25 -3.56
C LYS A 124 12.94 -9.16 -3.44
N SER A 125 13.35 -7.91 -3.66
CA SER A 125 12.52 -6.71 -3.51
C SER A 125 11.13 -6.91 -4.11
N LEU A 126 10.08 -6.90 -3.27
CA LEU A 126 8.68 -7.20 -3.62
C LEU A 126 8.01 -6.19 -4.58
N TYR A 127 8.76 -5.25 -5.16
CA TYR A 127 8.19 -4.15 -5.94
C TYR A 127 8.91 -3.85 -7.27
N THR A 128 9.51 -4.86 -7.90
CA THR A 128 10.02 -4.79 -9.28
C THR A 128 8.96 -5.27 -10.29
N ILE A 129 7.68 -4.94 -10.10
CA ILE A 129 6.61 -5.30 -11.04
C ILE A 129 5.84 -4.03 -11.47
N THR A 130 6.55 -3.07 -12.07
CA THR A 130 6.02 -2.11 -13.07
C THR A 130 7.17 -1.20 -13.48
N THR A 131 8.05 -1.68 -14.35
CA THR A 131 9.00 -0.79 -15.07
C THR A 131 9.52 -1.33 -16.38
N GLU A 132 9.09 -2.50 -16.87
CA GLU A 132 9.63 -3.04 -18.12
C GLU A 132 8.62 -3.30 -19.24
N ASN A 133 7.31 -3.04 -19.09
CA ASN A 133 6.35 -3.32 -20.18
C ASN A 133 5.31 -2.24 -20.52
N ASP A 134 5.42 -1.01 -20.01
CA ASP A 134 4.52 0.10 -20.41
C ASP A 134 5.21 1.18 -21.28
N LEU A 135 6.30 0.83 -21.98
CA LEU A 135 6.79 1.57 -23.15
C LEU A 135 6.25 0.94 -24.44
N SER A 136 4.93 0.98 -24.60
CA SER A 136 4.27 0.58 -25.85
C SER A 136 2.95 1.32 -26.02
N TYR A 137 3.00 2.65 -25.98
CA TYR A 137 2.07 3.49 -26.74
C TYR A 137 2.68 4.88 -26.91
N SER A 138 3.72 4.98 -27.73
CA SER A 138 4.00 6.22 -28.46
C SER A 138 2.93 6.38 -29.54
N GLY A 139 1.73 6.78 -29.11
CA GLY A 139 0.71 7.29 -30.03
C GLY A 139 1.23 8.59 -30.60
N THR A 140 1.54 8.57 -31.88
CA THR A 140 2.00 9.70 -32.69
C THR A 140 1.07 10.90 -32.50
N ILE A 141 1.58 11.98 -31.88
CA ILE A 141 0.98 13.30 -32.08
C ILE A 141 1.44 13.73 -33.47
N SER A 142 0.54 13.57 -34.45
CA SER A 142 0.67 14.15 -35.77
C SER A 142 0.95 15.65 -35.64
N ALA A 143 2.16 16.04 -36.03
CA ALA A 143 2.53 17.43 -36.21
C ALA A 143 1.81 17.98 -37.45
N THR A 144 0.72 18.72 -37.23
CA THR A 144 0.13 19.61 -38.24
C THR A 144 -0.22 20.93 -37.58
N GLY A 145 0.34 22.03 -38.10
CA GLY A 145 -0.26 23.37 -37.93
C GLY A 145 0.62 24.42 -37.28
N LYS A 146 1.70 24.77 -37.97
CA LYS A 146 2.47 26.02 -37.93
C LYS A 146 1.78 27.22 -37.23
N TYR A 147 2.42 27.74 -36.19
CA TYR A 147 2.44 29.17 -35.89
C TYR A 147 3.89 29.65 -36.07
N ALA A 148 4.12 30.52 -37.05
CA ALA A 148 5.33 31.32 -37.13
C ALA A 148 4.90 32.69 -37.66
N ALA A 149 5.07 33.69 -36.78
CA ALA A 149 4.96 35.09 -37.08
C ALA A 149 6.15 35.55 -37.91
N THR A 150 5.91 36.42 -38.90
CA THR A 150 6.64 37.67 -39.16
C THR A 150 5.84 38.49 -40.15
#